data_AF-A0A943THV2-F1
#
_entry.id   AF-A0A943THV2-F1
#
_cell.length_a   1.000
_cell.length_b   1.000
_cell.length_c   1.000
_cell.angle_alpha   90.00
_cell.angle_beta   90.00
_cell.angle_gamma   90.00
#
_symmetry.space_group_name_H-M   'P 1'
#
loop_
_entity.id
_entity.type
_entity.pdbx_description
1 polymer ?
#
loop_
_entity_poly.entity_id
_entity_poly.type
_entity_poly.pdbx_seq_one_letter_code
_entity_poly.pdbx_strand_id
1 'polypeptide(L)'
;ANICTIQRKYKNLYVYKEEYMYPARRVLNHFNANMREFIDQQRKQGNKYGFVNFITSNNGFTLADLFMYNDRHNEANGEDNLDGNGWNFSNNYGVEGPTKKRYINKLRKLKWRNSMAMLFLAQGVPLVWSGDEISNSQQGNNNAYCQDNPVGWVNWKNEKTHRKEIRFLEQLAQFRREHPIVANEMPFQFSDYRSYGSPDLSFHGESAWILEPSEGRMALGMMYNGAYSTDERYKEDVYVAYNFYSAASTLALPKLDKDKHWYLVMDTSDDEMPFLEKAVLQDRGNIVLKAQSICVLVGRSEQKEGKRKVKEGK
;
A
#
# COMPACT_ATOMS: atom_id res chain seq x y z
N ALA A 1 33.54 -14.24 9.33
CA ALA A 1 32.48 -14.74 10.23
C ALA A 1 31.29 -15.10 9.36
N ASN A 2 30.91 -16.38 9.31
CA ASN A 2 29.81 -16.84 8.48
C ASN A 2 28.54 -16.06 8.84
N ILE A 3 28.02 -15.27 7.90
CA ILE A 3 26.67 -14.72 7.98
C ILE A 3 25.78 -15.95 8.04
N CYS A 4 25.34 -16.30 9.25
CA CYS A 4 24.28 -17.27 9.44
C CYS A 4 23.09 -16.69 8.69
N THR A 5 22.82 -17.19 7.49
CA THR A 5 21.71 -16.72 6.67
C THR A 5 20.46 -17.06 7.46
N ILE A 6 19.93 -16.10 8.19
CA ILE A 6 18.71 -16.27 8.99
C ILE A 6 17.61 -16.54 7.96
N GLN A 7 17.29 -17.82 7.77
CA GLN A 7 16.23 -18.27 6.89
C GLN A 7 15.01 -18.63 7.74
N ARG A 8 13.82 -18.40 7.19
CA ARG A 8 12.57 -18.84 7.84
C ARG A 8 12.58 -20.35 8.03
N LYS A 9 12.08 -20.82 9.18
CA LYS A 9 12.01 -22.27 9.50
C LYS A 9 11.25 -23.08 8.43
N TYR A 10 10.12 -22.55 7.94
CA TYR A 10 9.28 -23.16 6.90
C TYR A 10 9.20 -22.20 5.70
N LYS A 11 10.18 -22.29 4.81
CA LYS A 11 10.37 -21.35 3.68
C LYS A 11 9.13 -21.18 2.80
N ASN A 12 8.38 -22.25 2.57
CA ASN A 12 7.24 -22.27 1.63
C ASN A 12 5.86 -22.25 2.31
N LEU A 13 5.81 -22.10 3.64
CA LEU A 13 4.55 -22.01 4.37
C LEU A 13 4.12 -20.55 4.51
N TYR A 14 2.90 -20.24 4.07
CA TYR A 14 2.32 -18.90 4.15
C TYR A 14 0.94 -18.94 4.78
N VAL A 15 0.64 -17.94 5.59
CA VAL A 15 -0.69 -17.74 6.19
C VAL A 15 -1.50 -16.80 5.30
N TYR A 16 -2.63 -17.29 4.81
CA TYR A 16 -3.62 -16.52 4.07
C TYR A 16 -4.86 -16.34 4.96
N LYS A 17 -5.00 -15.15 5.54
CA LYS A 17 -6.07 -14.79 6.49
C LYS A 17 -6.47 -13.33 6.33
N GLU A 18 -7.69 -13.01 6.73
CA GLU A 18 -8.31 -11.67 6.66
C GLU A 18 -7.69 -10.63 7.62
N GLU A 19 -6.64 -10.99 8.37
CA GLU A 19 -6.04 -10.15 9.40
C GLU A 19 -5.47 -8.83 8.84
N TYR A 20 -4.97 -8.82 7.60
CA TYR A 20 -4.53 -7.60 6.92
C TYR A 20 -5.72 -6.81 6.34
N MET A 21 -6.74 -7.52 5.88
CA MET A 21 -7.91 -6.96 5.20
C MET A 21 -8.65 -5.97 6.10
N TYR A 22 -8.99 -6.35 7.34
CA TYR A 22 -9.82 -5.51 8.20
C TYR A 22 -9.17 -4.17 8.58
N PRO A 23 -7.91 -4.12 9.06
CA PRO A 23 -7.29 -2.85 9.44
C PRO A 23 -7.06 -1.95 8.23
N ALA A 24 -6.67 -2.54 7.08
CA ALA A 24 -6.50 -1.80 5.83
C ALA A 24 -7.82 -1.13 5.38
N ARG A 25 -8.93 -1.89 5.36
CA ARG A 25 -10.24 -1.33 4.99
C ARG A 25 -10.71 -0.25 5.97
N ARG A 26 -10.50 -0.45 7.27
CA ARG A 26 -10.87 0.53 8.31
C ARG A 26 -10.14 1.86 8.14
N VAL A 27 -8.82 1.86 7.91
CA VAL A 27 -8.07 3.11 7.68
C VAL A 27 -8.41 3.74 6.32
N LEU A 28 -8.64 2.93 5.29
CA LEU A 28 -9.03 3.44 3.96
C LEU A 28 -10.39 4.12 3.99
N ASN A 29 -11.35 3.60 4.75
CA ASN A 29 -12.74 4.05 4.75
C ASN A 29 -13.15 4.85 6.00
N HIS A 30 -12.20 5.17 6.88
CA HIS A 30 -12.41 5.92 8.14
C HIS A 30 -13.41 5.26 9.11
N PHE A 31 -13.44 3.93 9.15
CA PHE A 31 -14.32 3.16 10.04
C PHE A 31 -13.59 2.76 11.33
N ASN A 32 -13.75 3.57 12.38
CA ASN A 32 -13.10 3.35 13.69
C ASN A 32 -11.62 3.00 13.54
N ALA A 33 -10.93 3.70 12.65
CA ALA A 33 -9.58 3.36 12.22
C ALA A 33 -8.59 3.37 13.39
N ASN A 34 -7.73 2.35 13.46
CA ASN A 34 -6.67 2.26 14.45
C ASN A 34 -5.31 2.19 13.75
N MET A 35 -4.54 3.28 13.83
CA MET A 35 -3.24 3.36 13.18
C MET A 35 -2.22 2.36 13.73
N ARG A 36 -2.31 1.98 15.01
CA ARG A 36 -1.42 0.97 15.60
C ARG A 36 -1.68 -0.40 14.98
N GLU A 37 -2.95 -0.78 14.86
CA GLU A 37 -3.35 -2.03 14.20
C GLU A 37 -2.89 -2.07 12.74
N PHE A 38 -3.07 -0.96 12.00
CA PHE A 38 -2.58 -0.82 10.65
C PHE A 38 -1.05 -0.97 10.55
N ILE A 39 -0.29 -0.27 11.39
CA ILE A 39 1.18 -0.36 11.43
C ILE A 39 1.64 -1.80 11.71
N ASP A 40 1.00 -2.47 12.66
CA ASP A 40 1.33 -3.84 13.01
C ASP A 40 1.10 -4.80 11.84
N GLN A 41 0.03 -4.62 11.05
CA GLN A 41 -0.18 -5.37 9.81
C GLN A 41 0.81 -4.98 8.70
N GLN A 42 1.12 -3.69 8.54
CA GLN A 42 2.02 -3.18 7.50
C GLN A 42 3.44 -3.77 7.62
N ARG A 43 3.87 -4.10 8.84
CA ARG A 43 5.18 -4.70 9.16
C ARG A 43 5.12 -6.18 9.54
N LYS A 44 3.97 -6.84 9.36
CA LYS A 44 3.79 -8.21 9.87
C LYS A 44 4.62 -9.20 9.06
N GLN A 45 5.53 -9.89 9.74
CA GLN A 45 6.29 -10.99 9.17
C GLN A 45 6.63 -12.04 10.24
N GLY A 46 6.82 -13.29 9.82
CA GLY A 46 7.17 -14.39 10.72
C GLY A 46 8.59 -14.90 10.50
N ASN A 47 9.25 -15.32 11.59
CA ASN A 47 10.52 -16.04 11.52
C ASN A 47 10.36 -17.55 11.20
N LYS A 48 9.13 -18.08 11.30
CA LYS A 48 8.81 -19.48 10.99
C LYS A 48 8.11 -19.65 9.65
N TYR A 49 7.19 -18.77 9.29
CA TYR A 49 6.35 -18.81 8.09
C TYR A 49 6.05 -17.39 7.60
N GLY A 50 5.62 -17.25 6.35
CA GLY A 50 5.25 -15.98 5.74
C GLY A 50 3.76 -15.62 5.87
N PHE A 51 3.41 -14.42 5.41
CA PHE A 51 2.03 -13.92 5.37
C PHE A 51 1.66 -13.46 3.95
N VAL A 52 0.43 -13.75 3.55
CA VAL A 52 -0.20 -13.19 2.35
C VAL A 52 -1.12 -12.06 2.78
N ASN A 53 -0.88 -10.87 2.24
CA ASN A 53 -1.67 -9.68 2.51
C ASN A 53 -2.65 -9.49 1.34
N PHE A 54 -3.90 -9.16 1.64
CA PHE A 54 -4.90 -8.82 0.64
C PHE A 54 -5.91 -7.84 1.24
N ILE A 55 -6.50 -7.00 0.40
CA ILE A 55 -7.58 -6.07 0.78
C ILE A 55 -8.93 -6.62 0.31
N THR A 56 -8.93 -7.44 -0.72
CA THR A 56 -10.09 -8.02 -1.39
C THR A 56 -9.75 -9.45 -1.81
N SER A 57 -10.78 -10.28 -1.88
CA SER A 57 -10.68 -11.68 -2.29
C SER A 57 -12.00 -12.08 -2.95
N ASN A 58 -12.12 -13.35 -3.29
CA ASN A 58 -13.37 -13.91 -3.81
C ASN A 58 -14.54 -13.88 -2.81
N ASN A 59 -14.27 -13.65 -1.52
CA ASN A 59 -15.29 -13.48 -0.49
C ASN A 59 -15.37 -11.99 -0.11
N GLY A 60 -16.55 -11.40 -0.22
CA GLY A 60 -16.76 -9.97 -0.01
C GLY A 60 -16.69 -9.15 -1.30
N PHE A 61 -16.57 -7.84 -1.15
CA PHE A 61 -16.53 -6.92 -2.29
C PHE A 61 -15.23 -7.00 -3.11
N THR A 62 -15.36 -6.70 -4.41
CA THR A 62 -14.25 -6.21 -5.25
C THR A 62 -13.67 -4.92 -4.69
N LEU A 63 -12.46 -4.55 -5.14
CA LEU A 63 -11.85 -3.32 -4.66
C LEU A 63 -12.60 -2.08 -5.14
N ALA A 64 -13.22 -2.14 -6.32
CA ALA A 64 -14.10 -1.08 -6.78
C ALA A 64 -15.35 -1.00 -5.90
N ASP A 65 -16.01 -2.13 -5.64
CA ASP A 65 -17.27 -2.17 -4.88
C ASP A 65 -17.08 -1.76 -3.41
N LEU A 66 -15.90 -2.04 -2.83
CA LEU A 66 -15.52 -1.57 -1.49
C LEU A 66 -15.65 -0.04 -1.33
N PHE A 67 -15.53 0.71 -2.42
CA PHE A 67 -15.65 2.17 -2.42
C PHE A 67 -16.93 2.67 -3.12
N MET A 68 -17.78 1.77 -3.60
CA MET A 68 -19.04 2.10 -4.27
C MET A 68 -20.29 1.73 -3.48
N TYR A 69 -20.21 0.75 -2.58
CA TYR A 69 -21.38 0.22 -1.88
C TYR A 69 -21.16 0.19 -0.37
N ASN A 70 -22.18 0.60 0.39
CA ASN A 70 -22.21 0.44 1.85
C ASN A 70 -22.87 -0.90 2.21
N ASP A 71 -23.94 -1.24 1.50
CA ASP A 71 -24.74 -2.43 1.75
C ASP A 71 -24.43 -3.49 0.69
N ARG A 72 -24.63 -4.76 1.07
CA ARG A 72 -24.55 -5.87 0.11
C ARG A 72 -25.83 -5.94 -0.71
N HIS A 73 -25.69 -6.23 -1.99
CA HIS A 73 -26.77 -6.38 -2.98
C HIS A 73 -26.68 -7.81 -3.55
N ASN A 74 -26.96 -8.80 -2.70
CA ASN A 74 -26.89 -10.23 -3.03
C ASN A 74 -28.25 -10.80 -3.46
N GLU A 75 -29.26 -9.96 -3.76
CA GLU A 75 -30.63 -10.40 -4.08
C GLU A 75 -30.67 -11.41 -5.23
N ALA A 76 -29.76 -11.25 -6.20
CA ALA A 76 -29.62 -12.15 -7.33
C ALA A 76 -29.21 -13.59 -6.96
N ASN A 77 -28.74 -13.82 -5.72
CA ASN A 77 -28.35 -15.14 -5.23
C ASN A 77 -29.56 -15.99 -4.80
N GLY A 78 -30.74 -15.39 -4.60
CA GLY A 78 -31.97 -16.09 -4.24
C GLY A 78 -32.10 -16.47 -2.76
N GLU A 79 -31.28 -15.88 -1.89
CA GLU A 79 -31.26 -16.12 -0.44
C GLU A 79 -31.79 -14.90 0.36
N ASP A 80 -32.69 -14.11 -0.23
CA ASP A 80 -33.27 -12.90 0.38
C ASP A 80 -32.23 -11.92 0.95
N ASN A 81 -31.05 -11.84 0.31
CA ASN A 81 -29.90 -11.03 0.73
C ASN A 81 -29.37 -11.38 2.14
N LEU A 82 -29.64 -12.60 2.64
CA LEU A 82 -29.18 -13.10 3.94
C LEU A 82 -27.77 -13.69 3.89
N ASP A 83 -27.25 -13.96 2.69
CA ASP A 83 -25.93 -14.50 2.46
C ASP A 83 -24.84 -13.41 2.37
N GLY A 84 -23.58 -13.83 2.47
CA GLY A 84 -22.42 -12.94 2.42
C GLY A 84 -22.08 -12.25 3.75
N ASN A 85 -20.96 -11.52 3.76
CA ASN A 85 -20.50 -10.83 4.96
C ASN A 85 -21.31 -9.55 5.20
N GLY A 86 -21.82 -9.36 6.43
CA GLY A 86 -22.48 -8.11 6.83
C GLY A 86 -21.52 -6.97 7.16
N TRP A 87 -20.25 -7.26 7.47
CA TRP A 87 -19.27 -6.29 7.92
C TRP A 87 -18.15 -6.10 6.89
N ASN A 88 -18.46 -5.33 5.84
CA ASN A 88 -17.52 -5.13 4.72
C ASN A 88 -16.45 -4.06 4.98
N PHE A 89 -16.69 -3.15 5.93
CA PHE A 89 -15.91 -1.93 6.16
C PHE A 89 -15.72 -1.11 4.87
N SER A 90 -16.77 -1.01 4.07
CA SER A 90 -16.84 -0.28 2.81
C SER A 90 -17.40 1.12 3.00
N ASN A 91 -17.19 2.01 2.03
CA ASN A 91 -17.76 3.36 2.04
C ASN A 91 -18.11 3.81 0.62
N ASN A 92 -19.38 4.11 0.36
CA ASN A 92 -19.84 4.59 -0.94
C ASN A 92 -19.54 6.08 -1.20
N TYR A 93 -19.06 6.81 -0.19
CA TYR A 93 -18.76 8.25 -0.23
C TYR A 93 -19.96 9.13 -0.63
N GLY A 94 -21.17 8.69 -0.28
CA GLY A 94 -22.42 9.43 -0.39
C GLY A 94 -23.29 9.09 -1.61
N VAL A 95 -22.88 8.14 -2.46
CA VAL A 95 -23.72 7.63 -3.56
C VAL A 95 -23.52 6.12 -3.69
N GLU A 96 -24.57 5.34 -3.43
CA GLU A 96 -24.52 3.88 -3.66
C GLU A 96 -24.37 3.57 -5.16
N GLY A 97 -23.39 2.72 -5.50
CA GLY A 97 -23.14 2.28 -6.87
C GLY A 97 -22.49 3.33 -7.79
N PRO A 98 -22.58 3.13 -9.14
CA PRO A 98 -21.98 4.00 -10.14
C PRO A 98 -22.53 5.43 -10.10
N THR A 99 -21.67 6.43 -10.35
CA THR A 99 -22.08 7.83 -10.34
C THR A 99 -21.39 8.68 -11.41
N LYS A 100 -22.07 9.74 -11.86
CA LYS A 100 -21.50 10.77 -12.75
C LYS A 100 -20.81 11.92 -11.98
N LYS A 101 -20.91 11.94 -10.65
CA LYS A 101 -20.31 12.98 -9.80
C LYS A 101 -18.79 12.86 -9.80
N ARG A 102 -18.11 13.81 -10.49
CA ARG A 102 -16.66 13.79 -10.70
C ARG A 102 -15.86 13.73 -9.40
N TYR A 103 -16.27 14.46 -8.36
CA TYR A 103 -15.55 14.50 -7.09
C TYR A 103 -15.57 13.15 -6.35
N ILE A 104 -16.69 12.41 -6.40
CA ILE A 104 -16.79 11.06 -5.83
C ILE A 104 -15.89 10.09 -6.60
N ASN A 105 -15.94 10.12 -7.94
CA ASN A 105 -15.09 9.26 -8.76
C ASN A 105 -13.60 9.54 -8.55
N LYS A 106 -13.21 10.81 -8.38
CA LYS A 106 -11.82 11.18 -8.06
C LYS A 106 -11.40 10.63 -6.69
N LEU A 107 -12.28 10.70 -5.69
CA LEU A 107 -12.03 10.14 -4.37
C LEU A 107 -11.91 8.61 -4.41
N ARG A 108 -12.84 7.90 -5.06
CA ARG A 108 -12.79 6.44 -5.24
C ARG A 108 -11.51 5.99 -5.92
N LYS A 109 -11.04 6.72 -6.95
CA LYS A 109 -9.74 6.45 -7.61
C LYS A 109 -8.55 6.66 -6.67
N LEU A 110 -8.57 7.71 -5.83
CA LEU A 110 -7.55 7.91 -4.80
C LEU A 110 -7.55 6.73 -3.80
N LYS A 111 -8.72 6.26 -3.39
CA LYS A 111 -8.85 5.11 -2.50
C LYS A 111 -8.31 3.84 -3.11
N TRP A 112 -8.63 3.57 -4.37
CA TRP A 112 -8.05 2.47 -5.13
C TRP A 112 -6.52 2.55 -5.16
N ARG A 113 -5.94 3.73 -5.47
CA ARG A 113 -4.47 3.93 -5.47
C ARG A 113 -3.86 3.69 -4.10
N ASN A 114 -4.47 4.22 -3.04
CA ASN A 114 -4.00 4.00 -1.68
C ASN A 114 -4.03 2.53 -1.29
N SER A 115 -5.08 1.79 -1.65
CA SER A 115 -5.17 0.35 -1.43
C SER A 115 -4.01 -0.40 -2.06
N MET A 116 -3.74 -0.13 -3.35
CA MET A 116 -2.63 -0.77 -4.06
C MET A 116 -1.28 -0.36 -3.46
N ALA A 117 -1.08 0.91 -3.12
CA ALA A 117 0.15 1.39 -2.50
C ALA A 117 0.40 0.71 -1.14
N MET A 118 -0.58 0.71 -0.24
CA MET A 118 -0.47 0.06 1.06
C MET A 118 -0.12 -1.42 0.91
N LEU A 119 -0.85 -2.13 0.05
CA LEU A 119 -0.66 -3.56 -0.20
C LEU A 119 0.77 -3.87 -0.69
N PHE A 120 1.28 -3.10 -1.66
CA PHE A 120 2.62 -3.30 -2.22
C PHE A 120 3.75 -2.76 -1.35
N LEU A 121 3.46 -1.90 -0.37
CA LEU A 121 4.42 -1.39 0.60
C LEU A 121 4.39 -2.16 1.93
N ALA A 122 3.54 -3.18 2.06
CA ALA A 122 3.46 -4.00 3.26
C ALA A 122 4.52 -5.09 3.26
N GLN A 123 5.02 -5.46 4.43
CA GLN A 123 5.86 -6.64 4.58
C GLN A 123 4.99 -7.89 4.42
N GLY A 124 5.44 -8.87 3.61
CA GLY A 124 4.64 -10.04 3.24
C GLY A 124 4.49 -10.22 1.74
N VAL A 125 3.55 -11.06 1.30
CA VAL A 125 3.26 -11.29 -0.12
C VAL A 125 1.95 -10.58 -0.46
N PRO A 126 1.96 -9.55 -1.32
CA PRO A 126 0.73 -8.91 -1.77
C PRO A 126 -0.06 -9.84 -2.70
N LEU A 127 -1.35 -9.98 -2.45
CA LEU A 127 -2.31 -10.65 -3.33
C LEU A 127 -3.31 -9.61 -3.84
N VAL A 128 -3.37 -9.47 -5.17
CA VAL A 128 -4.38 -8.69 -5.88
C VAL A 128 -5.41 -9.65 -6.41
N TRP A 129 -6.69 -9.41 -6.10
CA TRP A 129 -7.77 -10.24 -6.63
C TRP A 129 -8.05 -9.90 -8.09
N SER A 130 -8.31 -10.92 -8.90
CA SER A 130 -8.40 -10.79 -10.35
C SER A 130 -9.47 -9.78 -10.77
N GLY A 131 -9.10 -8.82 -11.61
CA GLY A 131 -9.97 -7.76 -12.09
C GLY A 131 -9.88 -6.47 -11.28
N ASP A 132 -9.35 -6.49 -10.05
CA ASP A 132 -9.16 -5.25 -9.27
C ASP A 132 -8.18 -4.29 -9.97
N GLU A 133 -7.24 -4.80 -10.77
CA GLU A 133 -6.32 -4.02 -11.60
C GLU A 133 -7.01 -3.20 -12.69
N ILE A 134 -8.23 -3.59 -13.07
CA ILE A 134 -9.08 -2.90 -14.06
C ILE A 134 -10.40 -2.41 -13.46
N SER A 135 -10.45 -2.26 -12.13
CA SER A 135 -11.66 -1.83 -11.40
C SER A 135 -12.90 -2.66 -11.75
N ASN A 136 -12.75 -4.00 -11.74
CA ASN A 136 -13.87 -4.92 -11.88
C ASN A 136 -14.90 -4.70 -10.76
N SER A 137 -16.17 -4.95 -11.06
CA SER A 137 -17.28 -4.74 -10.12
C SER A 137 -18.27 -5.90 -10.26
N GLN A 138 -18.74 -6.39 -9.12
CA GLN A 138 -19.83 -7.35 -8.98
C GLN A 138 -21.14 -6.63 -8.61
N GLN A 139 -21.23 -5.32 -8.89
CA GLN A 139 -22.43 -4.51 -8.70
C GLN A 139 -22.98 -4.51 -7.26
N GLY A 140 -22.09 -4.60 -6.28
CA GLY A 140 -22.49 -4.65 -4.87
C GLY A 140 -22.88 -6.04 -4.39
N ASN A 141 -22.81 -7.07 -5.24
CA ASN A 141 -22.87 -8.45 -4.76
C ASN A 141 -21.51 -8.79 -4.12
N ASN A 142 -21.51 -9.12 -2.83
CA ASN A 142 -20.29 -9.44 -2.07
C ASN A 142 -20.11 -10.95 -1.84
N ASN A 143 -20.94 -11.76 -2.49
CA ASN A 143 -20.94 -13.22 -2.37
C ASN A 143 -21.40 -13.83 -3.70
N ALA A 144 -20.75 -13.47 -4.81
CA ALA A 144 -21.15 -13.87 -6.16
C ALA A 144 -20.84 -15.36 -6.49
N TYR A 145 -21.05 -16.26 -5.54
CA TYR A 145 -20.65 -17.67 -5.62
C TYR A 145 -21.45 -18.47 -6.64
N CYS A 146 -22.73 -18.12 -6.84
CA CYS A 146 -23.67 -18.78 -7.76
C CYS A 146 -23.92 -17.98 -9.06
N GLN A 147 -23.16 -16.90 -9.29
CA GLN A 147 -23.39 -15.97 -10.40
C GLN A 147 -22.52 -16.30 -11.62
N ASP A 148 -22.86 -17.35 -12.37
CA ASP A 148 -22.24 -17.60 -13.69
C ASP A 148 -22.85 -16.70 -14.78
N ASN A 149 -22.63 -15.39 -14.64
CA ASN A 149 -23.14 -14.36 -15.51
C ASN A 149 -22.25 -13.10 -15.40
N PRO A 150 -22.55 -11.98 -16.11
CA PRO A 150 -21.71 -10.78 -16.07
C PRO A 150 -21.44 -10.18 -14.68
N VAL A 151 -22.19 -10.52 -13.64
CA VAL A 151 -21.87 -10.15 -12.23
C VAL A 151 -20.64 -10.90 -11.74
N GLY A 152 -20.54 -12.21 -12.00
CA GLY A 152 -19.39 -13.03 -11.58
C GLY A 152 -18.18 -12.96 -12.51
N TRP A 153 -18.37 -12.57 -13.78
CA TRP A 153 -17.29 -12.52 -14.77
C TRP A 153 -16.39 -11.28 -14.60
N VAL A 154 -15.09 -11.43 -14.90
CA VAL A 154 -14.18 -10.27 -15.01
C VAL A 154 -14.43 -9.52 -16.31
N ASN A 155 -14.76 -8.23 -16.21
CA ASN A 155 -15.06 -7.40 -17.38
C ASN A 155 -13.79 -6.78 -18.01
N TRP A 156 -13.10 -7.56 -18.84
CA TRP A 156 -11.87 -7.13 -19.54
C TRP A 156 -12.04 -5.95 -20.51
N LYS A 157 -13.29 -5.55 -20.85
CA LYS A 157 -13.52 -4.32 -21.64
C LYS A 157 -13.01 -3.07 -20.91
N ASN A 158 -12.84 -3.14 -19.59
CA ASN A 158 -12.32 -2.08 -18.75
C ASN A 158 -10.82 -1.83 -18.91
N GLU A 159 -10.05 -2.74 -19.52
CA GLU A 159 -8.59 -2.64 -19.58
C GLU A 159 -8.11 -1.34 -20.23
N LYS A 160 -8.72 -0.97 -21.37
CA LYS A 160 -8.34 0.25 -22.11
C LYS A 160 -8.62 1.51 -21.31
N THR A 161 -9.69 1.54 -20.53
CA THR A 161 -10.08 2.72 -19.73
C THR A 161 -9.26 2.85 -18.46
N HIS A 162 -8.66 1.76 -17.97
CA HIS A 162 -7.89 1.70 -16.72
C HIS A 162 -6.39 1.49 -16.93
N ARG A 163 -5.84 1.90 -18.09
CA ARG A 163 -4.40 1.75 -18.37
C ARG A 163 -3.51 2.54 -17.41
N LYS A 164 -4.01 3.63 -16.81
CA LYS A 164 -3.25 4.40 -15.81
C LYS A 164 -3.13 3.62 -14.50
N GLU A 165 -4.21 2.97 -14.08
CA GLU A 165 -4.27 2.10 -12.91
C GLU A 165 -3.34 0.88 -13.08
N ILE A 166 -3.39 0.21 -14.25
CA ILE A 166 -2.46 -0.88 -14.57
C ILE A 166 -1.00 -0.41 -14.50
N ARG A 167 -0.67 0.73 -15.13
CA ARG A 167 0.68 1.30 -15.09
C ARG A 167 1.14 1.59 -13.66
N PHE A 168 0.25 2.16 -12.83
CA PHE A 168 0.56 2.43 -11.43
C PHE A 168 0.89 1.13 -10.67
N LEU A 169 0.13 0.06 -10.92
CA LEU A 169 0.37 -1.25 -10.33
C LEU A 169 1.71 -1.86 -10.79
N GLU A 170 2.04 -1.75 -12.08
CA GLU A 170 3.34 -2.17 -12.63
C GLU A 170 4.50 -1.41 -11.97
N GLN A 171 4.34 -0.10 -11.78
CA GLN A 171 5.34 0.75 -11.11
C GLN A 171 5.49 0.40 -9.62
N LEU A 172 4.39 0.10 -8.91
CA LEU A 172 4.44 -0.41 -7.53
C LEU A 172 5.20 -1.74 -7.45
N ALA A 173 4.89 -2.67 -8.36
CA ALA A 173 5.56 -3.97 -8.42
C ALA A 173 7.06 -3.84 -8.76
N GLN A 174 7.42 -2.91 -9.64
CA GLN A 174 8.82 -2.58 -9.93
C GLN A 174 9.49 -1.96 -8.71
N PHE A 175 8.89 -0.94 -8.09
CA PHE A 175 9.42 -0.27 -6.92
C PHE A 175 9.69 -1.27 -5.79
N ARG A 176 8.75 -2.17 -5.50
CA ARG A 176 8.92 -3.23 -4.49
C ARG A 176 10.09 -4.16 -4.79
N ARG A 177 10.31 -4.53 -6.05
CA ARG A 177 11.45 -5.37 -6.48
C ARG A 177 12.78 -4.63 -6.35
N GLU A 178 12.80 -3.33 -6.62
CA GLU A 178 13.98 -2.47 -6.51
C GLU A 178 14.26 -2.00 -5.08
N HIS A 179 13.36 -2.24 -4.12
CA HIS A 179 13.52 -1.89 -2.71
C HIS A 179 13.16 -3.06 -1.79
N PRO A 180 13.94 -4.16 -1.81
CA PRO A 180 13.60 -5.37 -1.06
C PRO A 180 13.57 -5.16 0.45
N ILE A 181 14.14 -4.07 0.99
CA ILE A 181 14.00 -3.70 2.40
C ILE A 181 12.53 -3.55 2.82
N VAL A 182 11.65 -3.05 1.96
CA VAL A 182 10.21 -2.93 2.22
C VAL A 182 9.54 -4.30 2.34
N ALA A 183 10.09 -5.30 1.66
CA ALA A 183 9.59 -6.66 1.56
C ALA A 183 10.47 -7.68 2.30
N ASN A 184 11.20 -7.23 3.33
CA ASN A 184 12.23 -8.04 3.98
C ASN A 184 11.68 -9.42 4.40
N GLU A 185 12.47 -10.48 4.18
CA GLU A 185 12.03 -11.85 4.44
C GLU A 185 11.82 -12.10 5.93
N MET A 186 12.61 -11.44 6.79
CA MET A 186 12.59 -11.61 8.23
C MET A 186 11.91 -10.43 8.93
N PRO A 187 11.32 -10.62 10.12
CA PRO A 187 10.75 -9.52 10.90
C PRO A 187 11.79 -8.46 11.23
N PHE A 188 11.38 -7.19 11.17
CA PHE A 188 12.24 -6.09 11.60
C PHE A 188 12.52 -6.14 13.10
N GLN A 189 13.69 -5.66 13.52
CA GLN A 189 14.19 -5.71 14.89
C GLN A 189 14.13 -4.35 15.60
N PHE A 190 13.84 -3.25 14.90
CA PHE A 190 13.71 -1.90 15.49
C PHE A 190 14.94 -1.45 16.30
N SER A 191 16.11 -1.97 15.92
CA SER A 191 17.39 -1.69 16.59
C SER A 191 18.52 -1.64 15.56
N ASP A 192 19.60 -0.96 15.91
CA ASP A 192 20.78 -0.86 15.05
C ASP A 192 21.72 -2.07 15.24
N TYR A 193 21.22 -3.27 14.94
CA TYR A 193 21.94 -4.53 15.20
C TYR A 193 23.12 -4.79 14.25
N ARG A 194 23.34 -3.93 13.26
CA ARG A 194 24.52 -3.95 12.37
C ARG A 194 25.40 -2.71 12.46
N SER A 195 25.10 -1.79 13.40
CA SER A 195 25.86 -0.55 13.60
C SER A 195 25.91 0.34 12.34
N TYR A 196 24.81 0.45 11.61
CA TYR A 196 24.64 1.36 10.47
C TYR A 196 24.18 2.76 10.89
N GLY A 197 24.02 3.03 12.18
CA GLY A 197 23.64 4.34 12.73
C GLY A 197 22.13 4.58 12.83
N SER A 198 21.31 3.63 12.38
CA SER A 198 19.84 3.67 12.52
C SER A 198 19.25 2.26 12.44
N PRO A 199 18.05 2.02 13.00
CA PRO A 199 17.39 0.72 12.93
C PRO A 199 16.96 0.36 11.50
N ASP A 200 16.66 -0.92 11.29
CA ASP A 200 16.11 -1.45 10.04
C ASP A 200 14.74 -0.86 9.66
N LEU A 201 13.93 -0.52 10.67
CA LEU A 201 12.66 0.20 10.53
C LEU A 201 12.48 1.19 11.70
N SER A 202 12.07 2.43 11.39
CA SER A 202 11.69 3.46 12.36
C SER A 202 10.38 4.16 12.00
N PHE A 203 9.78 4.80 13.01
CA PHE A 203 8.51 5.52 12.90
C PHE A 203 8.68 7.01 13.19
N HIS A 204 7.91 7.84 12.48
CA HIS A 204 8.08 9.29 12.46
C HIS A 204 6.71 9.97 12.46
N GLY A 205 6.51 10.94 13.35
CA GLY A 205 5.35 11.83 13.35
C GLY A 205 5.74 13.22 12.85
N GLU A 206 5.24 14.26 13.51
CA GLU A 206 5.67 15.65 13.33
C GLU A 206 7.14 15.86 13.74
N SER A 207 7.66 14.98 14.61
CA SER A 207 9.07 14.89 15.00
C SER A 207 9.68 13.61 14.47
N ALA A 208 10.95 13.67 14.02
CA ALA A 208 11.66 12.50 13.55
C ALA A 208 11.97 11.55 14.72
N TRP A 209 11.99 10.24 14.45
CA TRP A 209 12.30 9.17 15.42
C TRP A 209 11.27 8.97 16.54
N ILE A 210 10.19 9.75 16.53
CA ILE A 210 9.16 9.73 17.55
C ILE A 210 7.82 9.58 16.85
N LEU A 211 7.08 8.52 17.20
CA LEU A 211 5.65 8.42 16.93
C LEU A 211 4.92 8.63 18.26
N GLU A 212 4.42 9.84 18.49
CA GLU A 212 3.62 10.08 19.69
C GLU A 212 2.22 9.47 19.48
N PRO A 213 1.80 8.55 20.35
CA PRO A 213 0.45 8.00 20.31
C PRO A 213 -0.51 9.13 20.70
N SER A 214 -1.30 9.59 19.74
CA SER A 214 -2.43 10.48 19.99
C SER A 214 -3.67 9.85 19.37
N GLU A 215 -4.76 9.85 20.14
CA GLU A 215 -6.06 9.47 19.62
C GLU A 215 -6.43 10.39 18.45
N GLY A 216 -6.77 9.81 17.30
CA GLY A 216 -7.15 10.55 16.11
C GLY A 216 -6.01 10.95 15.16
N ARG A 217 -4.73 10.75 15.50
CA ARG A 217 -3.64 10.95 14.53
C ARG A 217 -3.69 9.85 13.47
N MET A 218 -4.06 10.25 12.26
CA MET A 218 -4.21 9.38 11.10
C MET A 218 -3.06 9.54 10.10
N ALA A 219 -1.94 10.13 10.51
CA ALA A 219 -0.74 10.29 9.69
C ALA A 219 0.50 9.73 10.40
N LEU A 220 1.36 9.04 9.65
CA LEU A 220 2.66 8.54 10.13
C LEU A 220 3.67 8.37 9.01
N GLY A 221 4.94 8.38 9.36
CA GLY A 221 6.06 8.02 8.49
C GLY A 221 6.72 6.74 8.94
N MET A 222 7.05 5.87 7.99
CA MET A 222 7.84 4.66 8.20
C MET A 222 9.13 4.76 7.38
N MET A 223 10.28 4.77 8.03
CA MET A 223 11.58 4.75 7.37
C MET A 223 12.17 3.34 7.42
N TYR A 224 12.50 2.79 6.26
CA TYR A 224 13.20 1.55 6.06
C TYR A 224 14.65 1.84 5.70
N ASN A 225 15.60 1.36 6.49
CA ASN A 225 17.02 1.58 6.22
C ASN A 225 17.52 0.57 5.17
N GLY A 226 17.89 1.08 4.00
CA GLY A 226 18.31 0.29 2.85
C GLY A 226 19.59 -0.50 3.07
N ALA A 227 20.43 -0.12 4.04
CA ALA A 227 21.64 -0.87 4.39
C ALA A 227 21.34 -2.28 4.97
N TYR A 228 20.12 -2.49 5.48
CA TYR A 228 19.64 -3.79 5.97
C TYR A 228 19.03 -4.68 4.86
N SER A 229 18.99 -4.19 3.62
CA SER A 229 18.48 -4.93 2.48
C SER A 229 19.19 -6.28 2.30
N THR A 230 18.43 -7.30 1.93
CA THR A 230 18.96 -8.63 1.59
C THR A 230 19.61 -8.68 0.21
N ASP A 231 19.38 -7.67 -0.63
CA ASP A 231 19.96 -7.53 -1.96
C ASP A 231 20.88 -6.31 -1.99
N GLU A 232 22.19 -6.55 -2.08
CA GLU A 232 23.21 -5.50 -2.05
C GLU A 232 23.13 -4.53 -3.24
N ARG A 233 22.41 -4.87 -4.31
CA ARG A 233 22.17 -3.97 -5.45
C ARG A 233 21.28 -2.80 -5.07
N TYR A 234 20.47 -2.95 -4.03
CA TYR A 234 19.44 -2.01 -3.62
C TYR A 234 19.64 -1.61 -2.16
N LYS A 235 20.31 -0.48 -1.94
CA LYS A 235 20.67 0.04 -0.62
C LYS A 235 20.09 1.44 -0.35
N GLU A 236 19.16 1.90 -1.17
CA GLU A 236 18.50 3.18 -0.97
C GLU A 236 17.55 3.09 0.23
N ASP A 237 17.52 4.13 1.06
CA ASP A 237 16.59 4.23 2.18
C ASP A 237 15.20 4.54 1.65
N VAL A 238 14.15 3.99 2.25
CA VAL A 238 12.77 4.25 1.81
C VAL A 238 12.00 4.89 2.96
N TYR A 239 11.34 6.02 2.71
CA TYR A 239 10.40 6.62 3.65
C TYR A 239 9.00 6.56 3.05
N VAL A 240 8.09 5.86 3.72
CA VAL A 240 6.67 5.83 3.35
C VAL A 240 5.89 6.71 4.31
N ALA A 241 5.29 7.75 3.77
CA ALA A 241 4.50 8.72 4.49
C ALA A 241 3.02 8.42 4.23
N TYR A 242 2.28 8.04 5.25
CA TYR A 242 0.83 7.82 5.20
C TYR A 242 0.11 9.01 5.80
N ASN A 243 -0.89 9.54 5.11
CA ASN A 243 -1.86 10.46 5.67
C ASN A 243 -3.27 9.97 5.34
N PHE A 244 -3.92 9.33 6.30
CA PHE A 244 -5.34 8.98 6.24
C PHE A 244 -6.22 10.05 6.89
N TYR A 245 -5.69 11.19 7.32
CA TYR A 245 -6.51 12.28 7.83
C TYR A 245 -7.25 13.01 6.70
N SER A 246 -8.36 13.66 7.03
CA SER A 246 -9.18 14.44 6.09
C SER A 246 -8.56 15.79 5.72
N ALA A 247 -7.50 16.21 6.41
CA ALA A 247 -6.74 17.41 6.12
C ALA A 247 -5.27 17.08 5.77
N ALA A 248 -4.54 18.08 5.29
CA ALA A 248 -3.11 17.95 5.08
C ALA A 248 -2.37 17.67 6.40
N SER A 249 -1.25 16.99 6.33
CA SER A 249 -0.40 16.70 7.50
C SER A 249 1.06 16.88 7.14
N THR A 250 1.86 17.30 8.11
CA THR A 250 3.31 17.46 7.95
C THR A 250 4.01 16.41 8.79
N LEU A 251 4.93 15.68 8.18
CA LEU A 251 5.74 14.67 8.87
C LEU A 251 7.21 15.03 8.76
N ALA A 252 7.96 14.81 9.83
CA ALA A 252 9.41 15.02 9.83
C ALA A 252 10.13 13.92 9.05
N LEU A 253 11.11 14.35 8.27
CA LEU A 253 12.05 13.47 7.59
C LEU A 253 13.30 13.33 8.47
N PRO A 254 13.71 12.10 8.83
CA PRO A 254 14.95 11.89 9.56
C PRO A 254 16.14 12.32 8.71
N LYS A 255 17.17 12.84 9.39
CA LYS A 255 18.41 13.22 8.75
C LYS A 255 19.12 11.97 8.23
N LEU A 256 19.49 12.00 6.95
CA LEU A 256 20.32 10.97 6.32
C LEU A 256 21.81 11.28 6.52
N ASP A 257 22.66 10.33 6.13
CA ASP A 257 24.11 10.54 6.04
C ASP A 257 24.47 11.74 5.16
N LYS A 258 25.64 12.35 5.41
CA LYS A 258 26.03 13.67 4.88
C LYS A 258 25.89 13.85 3.36
N ASP A 259 25.94 12.77 2.57
CA ASP A 259 25.89 12.81 1.11
C ASP A 259 24.55 12.38 0.52
N LYS A 260 23.56 12.02 1.35
CA LYS A 260 22.25 11.53 0.93
C LYS A 260 21.18 12.59 1.14
N HIS A 261 20.21 12.61 0.22
CA HIS A 261 19.03 13.47 0.31
C HIS A 261 17.78 12.67 0.06
N TRP A 262 16.66 13.15 0.61
CA TRP A 262 15.35 12.59 0.34
C TRP A 262 14.82 13.09 -1.00
N TYR A 263 14.36 12.17 -1.84
CA TYR A 263 13.68 12.49 -3.09
C TYR A 263 12.28 11.87 -3.07
N LEU A 264 11.24 12.70 -3.22
CA LEU A 264 9.88 12.25 -3.45
C LEU A 264 9.82 11.52 -4.80
N VAL A 265 9.32 10.29 -4.81
CA VAL A 265 9.18 9.47 -6.02
C VAL A 265 7.73 9.07 -6.30
N MET A 266 6.86 9.08 -5.28
CA MET A 266 5.45 8.75 -5.41
C MET A 266 4.57 9.64 -4.54
N ASP A 267 3.43 10.09 -5.06
CA ASP A 267 2.35 10.76 -4.33
C ASP A 267 0.99 10.31 -4.91
N THR A 268 0.19 9.57 -4.13
CA THR A 268 -1.11 9.05 -4.61
C THR A 268 -2.16 10.14 -4.85
N SER A 269 -1.92 11.37 -4.37
CA SER A 269 -2.80 12.52 -4.58
C SER A 269 -2.74 13.08 -6.00
N ASP A 270 -1.68 12.76 -6.74
CA ASP A 270 -1.60 13.01 -8.18
C ASP A 270 -2.47 11.98 -8.91
N ASP A 271 -3.48 12.43 -9.64
CA ASP A 271 -4.40 11.57 -10.38
C ASP A 271 -3.91 11.20 -11.78
N GLU A 272 -2.89 11.89 -12.28
CA GLU A 272 -2.34 11.69 -13.61
C GLU A 272 -1.09 10.82 -13.56
N MET A 273 -0.19 11.12 -12.64
CA MET A 273 1.12 10.47 -12.55
C MET A 273 1.57 10.29 -11.09
N PRO A 274 0.99 9.31 -10.37
CA PRO A 274 1.33 9.08 -8.97
C PRO A 274 2.82 8.78 -8.74
N PHE A 275 3.46 8.02 -9.62
CA PHE A 275 4.92 7.89 -9.65
C PHE A 275 5.52 8.96 -10.54
N LEU A 276 6.37 9.81 -9.96
CA LEU A 276 6.91 10.99 -10.62
C LEU A 276 7.96 10.60 -11.68
N GLU A 277 7.91 11.22 -12.86
CA GLU A 277 8.96 11.05 -13.89
C GLU A 277 10.34 11.46 -13.39
N LYS A 278 10.37 12.57 -12.65
CA LYS A 278 11.58 13.10 -12.01
C LYS A 278 11.35 13.19 -10.51
N ALA A 279 12.22 12.52 -9.77
CA ALA A 279 12.18 12.56 -8.32
C ALA A 279 12.45 14.00 -7.82
N VAL A 280 11.67 14.46 -6.84
CA VAL A 280 11.70 15.84 -6.35
C VAL A 280 12.45 15.90 -5.02
N LEU A 281 13.56 16.64 -4.98
CA LEU A 281 14.36 16.86 -3.77
C LEU A 281 13.51 17.44 -2.63
N GLN A 282 13.63 16.88 -1.44
CA GLN A 282 13.01 17.37 -0.20
C GLN A 282 14.10 17.81 0.77
N ASP A 283 14.31 19.13 0.88
CA ASP A 283 15.41 19.76 1.64
C ASP A 283 14.98 20.35 3.00
N ARG A 284 13.66 20.46 3.25
CA ARG A 284 13.10 21.12 4.44
C ARG A 284 13.11 20.27 5.71
N GLY A 285 13.64 19.05 5.66
CA GLY A 285 13.59 18.10 6.79
C GLY A 285 12.18 17.65 7.16
N ASN A 286 11.19 17.90 6.31
CA ASN A 286 9.81 17.45 6.45
C ASN A 286 9.16 17.23 5.08
N ILE A 287 8.02 16.56 5.08
CA ILE A 287 7.15 16.40 3.92
C ILE A 287 5.72 16.81 4.29
N VAL A 288 5.05 17.52 3.40
CA VAL A 288 3.62 17.84 3.50
C VAL A 288 2.84 16.84 2.64
N LEU A 289 1.91 16.11 3.25
CA LEU A 289 0.99 15.22 2.58
C LEU A 289 -0.37 15.89 2.41
N LYS A 290 -0.99 15.71 1.25
CA LYS A 290 -2.40 16.07 1.06
C LYS A 290 -3.29 15.14 1.88
N ALA A 291 -4.53 15.56 2.09
CA ALA A 291 -5.53 14.73 2.75
C ALA A 291 -5.66 13.37 2.06
N GLN A 292 -5.68 12.31 2.86
CA GLN A 292 -5.95 10.93 2.39
C GLN A 292 -4.96 10.45 1.32
N SER A 293 -3.68 10.87 1.38
CA SER A 293 -2.64 10.48 0.42
C SER A 293 -1.52 9.66 1.05
N ILE A 294 -0.75 8.99 0.21
CA ILE A 294 0.45 8.23 0.56
C ILE A 294 1.57 8.75 -0.32
N CYS A 295 2.69 9.12 0.30
CA CYS A 295 3.89 9.53 -0.40
C CYS A 295 5.02 8.56 -0.12
N VAL A 296 5.89 8.34 -1.12
CA VAL A 296 7.11 7.54 -0.96
C VAL A 296 8.30 8.41 -1.34
N LEU A 297 9.31 8.42 -0.47
CA LEU A 297 10.59 9.05 -0.71
C LEU A 297 11.69 8.00 -0.70
N VAL A 298 12.74 8.29 -1.45
CA VAL A 298 13.96 7.48 -1.51
C VAL A 298 15.15 8.32 -1.08
N GLY A 299 15.92 7.81 -0.13
CA GLY A 299 17.13 8.40 0.41
C GLY A 299 18.35 7.90 -0.36
N ARG A 300 18.95 8.77 -1.16
CA ARG A 300 20.09 8.42 -2.00
C ARG A 300 21.04 9.59 -2.19
N SER A 301 22.28 9.29 -2.57
CA SER A 301 23.22 10.32 -2.98
C SER A 301 22.79 10.97 -4.29
N GLU A 302 23.17 12.23 -4.48
CA GLU A 302 22.91 12.94 -5.72
C GLU A 302 23.58 12.18 -6.88
N GLN A 303 22.76 11.60 -7.76
CA GLN A 303 23.29 10.97 -8.96
C GLN A 303 23.78 12.09 -9.89
N LYS A 304 25.10 12.22 -10.07
CA LYS A 304 25.64 12.89 -11.25
C LYS A 304 25.02 12.17 -12.45
N GLU A 305 24.20 12.85 -13.25
CA GLU A 305 23.45 12.27 -14.38
C GLU A 305 24.36 11.44 -15.29
N GLY A 306 24.46 10.14 -14.99
CA GLY A 306 25.17 9.15 -15.78
C GLY A 306 24.14 8.37 -16.55
N LYS A 307 24.01 8.66 -17.86
CA LYS A 307 23.17 7.93 -18.83
C LYS A 307 23.18 6.43 -18.55
N ARG A 308 22.13 5.89 -17.92
CA ARG A 308 21.87 4.45 -17.90
C ARG A 308 21.57 4.03 -19.33
N LYS A 309 22.57 3.49 -20.03
CA LYS A 309 22.39 2.81 -21.31
C LYS A 309 21.47 1.62 -21.05
N VAL A 310 20.23 1.71 -21.56
CA VAL A 310 19.36 0.56 -21.74
C VAL A 310 20.11 -0.42 -22.64
N LYS A 311 20.54 -1.55 -22.09
CA LYS A 311 20.94 -2.69 -22.91
C LYS A 311 19.66 -3.36 -23.38
N GLU A 312 19.26 -3.05 -24.61
CA GLU A 312 18.32 -3.88 -25.36
C GLU A 312 18.99 -5.24 -25.58
N GLY A 313 18.42 -6.27 -24.94
CA GLY A 313 18.77 -7.67 -25.21
C GLY A 313 18.09 -8.11 -26.51
N LYS A 314 18.90 -8.64 -27.42
CA LYS A 314 18.45 -9.46 -28.55
C LYS A 314 17.87 -10.77 -28.05
#